data_AF-A0A962ZB46-F1
#
_entry.id   AF-A0A962ZB46-F1
#
_cell.length_a   1.000
_cell.length_b   1.000
_cell.length_c   1.000
_cell.angle_alpha   90.00
_cell.angle_beta   90.00
_cell.angle_gamma   90.00
#
_symmetry.space_group_name_H-M   'P 1'
#
loop_
_entity.id
_entity.type
_entity.pdbx_description
1 polymer ?
#
loop_
_entity_poly.entity_id
_entity_poly.type
_entity_poly.pdbx_seq_one_letter_code
_entity_poly.pdbx_strand_id
1 'polypeptide(L)'
;GDGGFLRGCGIEVAHDLAGVGENLQDHLQLRLIFRVRDAVTLNEQAQTWWQKGLMGLDWFFNRRGPLTMAPSQLGAFARSDDSFETP
;
A
#
# COMPACT_ATOMS: atom_id res chain seq x y z
N GLY A 1 2.91 8.78 -27.99
CA GLY A 1 4.06 7.97 -27.57
C GLY A 1 5.25 8.49 -28.32
N ASP A 2 6.45 8.24 -27.83
CA ASP A 2 7.66 8.49 -28.61
C ASP A 2 7.60 7.75 -29.94
N GLY A 3 7.71 8.48 -31.05
CA GLY A 3 7.54 7.93 -32.40
C GLY A 3 8.60 6.88 -32.76
N GLY A 4 9.82 7.00 -32.23
CA GLY A 4 10.89 6.03 -32.43
C GLY A 4 10.58 4.70 -31.74
N PHE A 5 10.22 4.77 -30.47
CA PHE A 5 9.78 3.63 -29.66
C PHE A 5 8.58 2.92 -30.29
N LEU A 6 7.54 3.68 -30.67
CA LEU A 6 6.32 3.11 -31.29
C LEU A 6 6.61 2.38 -32.60
N ARG A 7 7.42 2.98 -33.49
CA ARG A 7 7.85 2.32 -34.74
C ARG A 7 8.68 1.07 -34.48
N GLY A 8 9.56 1.10 -33.48
CA GLY A 8 10.34 -0.06 -33.04
C GLY A 8 9.47 -1.23 -32.57
N CYS A 9 8.30 -0.93 -32.01
CA CYS A 9 7.29 -1.92 -31.63
C CYS A 9 6.33 -2.32 -32.77
N GLY A 10 6.52 -1.82 -34.00
CA GLY A 10 5.64 -2.11 -35.14
C GLY A 10 4.28 -1.39 -35.08
N ILE A 11 4.18 -0.32 -34.31
CA ILE A 11 2.94 0.47 -34.14
C ILE A 11 2.98 1.66 -35.10
N GLU A 12 1.88 1.88 -35.84
CA GLU A 12 1.73 3.06 -36.69
C GLU A 12 1.65 4.33 -35.83
N VAL A 13 2.49 5.32 -36.14
CA VAL A 13 2.53 6.59 -35.41
C VAL A 13 1.53 7.56 -36.03
N ALA A 14 0.35 7.67 -35.42
CA ALA A 14 -0.64 8.69 -35.80
C ALA A 14 -0.21 10.10 -35.38
N HIS A 15 0.42 10.23 -34.21
CA HIS A 15 0.95 11.49 -33.68
C HIS A 15 2.15 11.22 -32.77
N ASP A 16 3.28 11.85 -33.06
CA ASP A 16 4.49 11.73 -32.26
C ASP A 16 4.43 12.66 -31.05
N LEU A 17 4.41 12.07 -29.85
CA LEU A 17 4.31 12.79 -28.60
C LEU A 17 5.13 12.06 -27.55
N ALA A 18 6.40 12.46 -27.43
CA ALA A 18 7.42 11.81 -26.61
C ALA A 18 7.06 11.74 -25.12
N GLY A 19 6.27 12.68 -24.59
CA GLY A 19 5.88 12.67 -23.18
C GLY A 19 4.86 11.59 -22.78
N VAL A 20 4.25 10.89 -23.74
CA VAL A 20 3.26 9.84 -23.43
C VAL A 20 3.97 8.62 -22.87
N GLY A 21 3.71 8.30 -21.59
CA GLY A 21 4.34 7.21 -20.85
C GLY A 21 5.55 7.66 -20.01
N GLU A 22 5.97 8.91 -20.16
CA GLU A 22 7.08 9.51 -19.40
C GLU A 22 6.57 10.20 -18.13
N ASN A 23 7.51 10.75 -17.34
CA ASN A 23 7.21 11.47 -16.09
C ASN A 23 6.40 10.62 -15.10
N LEU A 24 6.72 9.32 -15.00
CA LEU A 24 6.18 8.47 -13.96
C LEU A 24 6.65 8.98 -12.60
N GLN A 25 5.71 9.31 -11.73
CA GLN A 25 5.95 9.67 -10.34
C GLN A 25 5.24 8.66 -9.47
N ASP A 26 5.96 8.14 -8.48
CA ASP A 26 5.43 7.19 -7.52
C ASP A 26 6.03 7.45 -6.14
N HIS A 27 5.35 6.99 -5.11
CA HIS A 27 5.84 7.05 -3.74
C HIS A 27 6.70 5.82 -3.46
N LEU A 28 7.98 6.05 -3.14
CA LEU A 28 8.84 4.97 -2.65
C LEU A 28 8.29 4.43 -1.33
N GLN A 29 7.75 3.22 -1.36
CA GLN A 29 7.19 2.57 -0.18
C GLN A 29 8.23 1.71 0.52
N LEU A 30 8.56 2.05 1.77
CA LEU A 30 9.37 1.23 2.65
C LEU A 30 8.49 0.49 3.66
N ARG A 31 8.72 -0.81 3.83
CA ARG A 31 8.01 -1.64 4.81
C ARG A 31 8.93 -1.98 5.97
N LEU A 32 8.64 -1.43 7.14
CA LEU A 32 9.36 -1.71 8.37
C LEU A 32 8.56 -2.70 9.23
N ILE A 33 9.22 -3.71 9.79
CA ILE A 33 8.59 -4.74 10.65
C ILE A 33 9.37 -4.79 11.95
N PHE A 34 8.67 -4.60 13.07
CA PHE A 34 9.26 -4.59 14.40
C PHE A 34 8.59 -5.64 15.30
N ARG A 35 9.37 -6.24 16.21
CA ARG A 35 8.83 -7.07 17.28
C ARG A 35 8.43 -6.18 18.45
N VAL A 36 7.20 -6.34 18.92
CA VAL A 36 6.67 -5.62 20.09
C VAL A 36 6.61 -6.55 21.31
N ARG A 37 6.60 -5.98 22.50
CA ARG A 37 6.34 -6.66 23.78
C ARG A 37 5.15 -5.98 24.44
N ASP A 38 4.47 -6.68 25.34
CA ASP A 38 3.37 -6.16 26.13
C ASP A 38 2.17 -5.65 25.31
N ALA A 39 1.99 -6.20 24.10
CA ALA A 39 0.87 -5.90 23.22
C ALA A 39 0.41 -7.18 22.49
N VAL A 40 -0.91 -7.33 22.33
CA VAL A 40 -1.49 -8.39 21.48
C VAL A 40 -1.51 -7.91 20.04
N THR A 41 -0.90 -8.68 19.14
CA THR A 41 -0.85 -8.32 17.72
C THR A 41 -1.86 -9.10 16.88
N LEU A 42 -2.33 -8.49 15.78
CA LEU A 42 -3.14 -9.20 14.78
C LEU A 42 -2.44 -10.42 14.21
N ASN A 43 -1.10 -10.35 14.10
CA ASN A 43 -0.31 -11.48 13.60
C ASN A 43 -0.44 -12.69 14.53
N GLU A 44 -0.33 -12.50 15.85
CA GLU A 44 -0.53 -13.56 16.84
C GLU A 44 -1.94 -14.14 16.79
N GLN A 45 -2.96 -13.28 16.77
CA GLN A 45 -4.37 -13.71 16.69
C GLN A 45 -4.67 -14.50 15.41
N ALA A 46 -4.03 -14.16 14.30
CA ALA A 46 -4.20 -14.86 13.04
C ALA A 46 -3.36 -16.14 12.92
N GLN A 47 -2.45 -16.45 13.85
CA GLN A 47 -1.59 -17.63 13.72
C GLN A 47 -2.34 -18.95 13.97
N THR A 48 -3.42 -18.94 14.77
CA THR A 48 -4.13 -20.18 15.15
C THR A 48 -5.51 -20.29 14.49
N TRP A 49 -5.90 -21.51 14.12
CA TRP A 49 -7.22 -21.78 13.53
C TRP A 49 -8.37 -21.46 14.50
N TRP A 50 -8.16 -21.70 15.79
CA TRP A 50 -9.16 -21.43 16.82
C TRP A 50 -9.45 -19.93 16.95
N GLN A 51 -8.41 -19.09 17.08
CA GLN A 51 -8.60 -17.63 17.17
C GLN A 51 -9.17 -17.05 15.88
N LYS A 52 -8.78 -17.58 14.71
CA LYS A 52 -9.41 -17.25 13.43
C LYS A 52 -10.91 -17.58 13.40
N GLY A 53 -11.30 -18.75 13.91
CA GLY A 53 -12.70 -19.13 14.05
C GLY A 53 -13.47 -18.15 14.93
N LEU A 54 -12.92 -17.80 16.09
CA LEU A 54 -13.52 -16.82 17.01
C LEU A 54 -13.65 -15.43 16.37
N MET A 55 -12.64 -14.97 15.63
CA MET A 55 -12.71 -13.72 14.87
C MET A 55 -13.84 -13.75 13.83
N GLY A 56 -14.00 -14.87 13.13
CA GLY A 56 -15.08 -15.07 12.16
C GLY A 56 -16.47 -15.06 12.81
N LEU A 57 -16.62 -15.69 13.97
CA LEU A 57 -17.88 -15.70 14.72
C LEU A 57 -18.24 -14.31 15.25
N ASP A 58 -17.29 -13.58 15.83
CA ASP A 58 -17.53 -12.21 16.32
C ASP A 58 -17.94 -11.28 15.17
N TRP A 59 -17.31 -11.40 14.01
CA TRP A 59 -17.74 -10.67 12.83
C TRP A 59 -19.14 -11.11 12.36
N PHE A 60 -19.42 -12.41 12.31
CA PHE A 60 -20.69 -12.93 11.79
C PHE A 60 -21.88 -12.44 12.64
N PHE A 61 -21.77 -12.54 13.97
CA PHE A 61 -22.84 -12.18 14.89
C PHE A 61 -22.89 -10.68 15.20
N ASN A 62 -21.73 -10.04 15.39
CA ASN A 62 -21.66 -8.67 15.91
C ASN A 62 -21.18 -7.64 14.89
N ARG A 63 -20.70 -8.08 13.72
CA ARG A 63 -20.13 -7.21 12.66
C ARG A 63 -19.00 -6.32 13.18
N ARG A 64 -18.18 -6.88 14.07
CA ARG A 64 -17.06 -6.23 14.74
C ARG A 64 -15.82 -7.12 14.69
N GLY A 65 -14.73 -6.60 15.26
CA GLY A 65 -13.48 -7.33 15.44
C GLY A 65 -12.48 -7.13 14.31
N PRO A 66 -11.36 -7.88 14.34
CA PRO A 66 -10.24 -7.70 13.40
C PRO A 66 -10.58 -7.74 11.92
N LEU A 67 -11.66 -8.45 11.54
CA LEU A 67 -12.09 -8.57 10.15
C LEU A 67 -12.73 -7.29 9.58
N THR A 68 -13.04 -6.30 10.42
CA THR A 68 -13.55 -4.99 9.97
C THR A 68 -12.48 -3.89 10.03
N MET A 69 -11.25 -4.21 10.42
CA MET A 69 -10.19 -3.22 10.62
C MET A 69 -9.48 -2.87 9.30
N ALA A 70 -9.17 -1.58 9.12
CA ALA A 70 -8.34 -1.14 8.01
C ALA A 70 -6.88 -1.67 8.14
N PRO A 71 -6.17 -1.91 7.03
CA PRO A 71 -4.77 -2.33 7.08
C PRO A 71 -3.84 -1.34 7.80
N SER A 72 -4.14 -0.04 7.69
CA SER A 72 -3.41 1.04 8.37
C SER A 72 -4.29 1.65 9.45
N GLN A 73 -3.81 1.63 10.69
CA GLN A 73 -4.54 2.16 11.85
C GLN A 73 -4.09 3.59 12.22
N LEU A 74 -2.88 3.97 11.81
CA LEU A 74 -2.30 5.27 12.07
C LEU A 74 -1.52 5.73 10.85
N GLY A 75 -1.55 7.03 10.57
CA GLY A 75 -0.74 7.70 9.56
C GLY A 75 -0.08 8.93 10.17
N ALA A 76 1.12 9.24 9.71
CA ALA A 76 1.85 10.44 10.08
C ALA A 76 2.57 10.99 8.85
N PHE A 77 2.67 12.32 8.78
CA PHE A 77 3.44 13.05 7.79
C PHE A 77 4.53 13.82 8.54
N ALA A 78 5.76 13.77 8.05
CA ALA A 78 6.91 14.30 8.75
C ALA A 78 7.99 14.75 7.75
N ARG A 79 8.59 15.90 8.01
CA ARG A 79 9.80 16.38 7.31
C ARG A 79 11.04 15.83 7.98
N SER A 80 12.07 15.56 7.19
CA SER A 80 13.39 15.20 7.71
C SER A 80 14.08 16.38 8.41
N ASP A 81 13.86 17.59 7.91
CA ASP A 81 14.49 18.83 8.36
C ASP A 81 13.78 20.07 7.78
N ASP A 82 14.23 21.26 8.19
CA ASP A 82 13.61 22.56 7.86
C ASP A 82 13.76 23.00 6.40
N SER A 83 14.56 22.30 5.58
CA SER A 83 14.73 22.65 4.16
C SER A 83 13.53 22.30 3.28
N PHE A 84 12.62 21.46 3.78
CA PHE A 84 11.40 21.07 3.07
C PHE A 84 10.22 21.96 3.46
N GLU A 85 9.37 22.38 2.51
CA GLU A 85 8.22 23.25 2.82
C GLU A 85 7.06 22.51 3.48
N THR A 86 6.83 21.23 3.14
CA THR A 86 5.70 20.42 3.65
C THR A 86 6.16 19.06 4.20
N PRO A 87 5.48 18.48 5.21
CA PRO A 87 5.69 17.11 5.68
C PRO A 87 5.23 16.01 4.73
#